data_AF-A0A3M1VI26-F1
#
_entry.id   AF-A0A3M1VI26-F1
#
_cell.length_a   1.000
_cell.length_b   1.000
_cell.length_c   1.000
_cell.angle_alpha   90.00
_cell.angle_beta   90.00
_cell.angle_gamma   90.00
#
_symmetry.space_group_name_H-M   'P 1'
#
loop_
_entity.id
_entity.type
_entity.pdbx_description
1 polymer ?
#
loop_
_entity_poly.entity_id
_entity_poly.type
_entity_poly.pdbx_seq_one_letter_code
_entity_poly.pdbx_strand_id
1 'polypeptide(L)'
;MQGQQIPSGSQESGSKDSKDQSHRIFEDPAISEAIKEDPLFKFLSEYWKQVLVIVAAAVAIFYGREAYNRNYLIAMQHGGDQLATLRKEYAEYEGMLAELEDLKTKVQNQAGKKDAKALKDKKSEGTSEDQKKLADLEKRLKDKREQVLEMAGYLEQSHPPYPQIGKIYKALVARHDGNLEQLKALLGGFNWQQTPEDDPARFYAENAALVLARSLVDDKESYSQARSILKNLAEKGLYAAVPAALTLARISATDEEKAEARMALEDLIKRQPEQVELIEPELNKLR
;
A
#
# COMPACT_ATOMS: atom_id res chain seq x y z
N MET A 1 20.86 -50.10 -31.28
CA MET A 1 20.54 -50.90 -32.49
C MET A 1 19.62 -52.03 -32.08
N GLN A 2 18.40 -52.05 -32.60
CA GLN A 2 17.35 -53.09 -32.60
C GLN A 2 16.05 -52.28 -32.80
N GLY A 3 15.43 -52.21 -33.97
CA GLY A 3 15.32 -53.21 -35.02
C GLY A 3 14.12 -54.09 -34.69
N GLN A 4 12.91 -53.57 -34.88
CA GLN A 4 11.70 -54.39 -34.86
C GLN A 4 10.95 -54.23 -36.18
N GLN A 5 10.87 -55.39 -36.85
CA GLN A 5 10.25 -55.63 -38.13
C GLN A 5 8.72 -55.56 -38.00
N ILE A 6 8.09 -54.96 -39.01
CA ILE A 6 6.66 -55.07 -39.29
C ILE A 6 6.48 -56.36 -40.12
N PRO A 7 5.58 -57.30 -39.74
CA PRO A 7 5.13 -58.32 -40.66
C PRO A 7 4.01 -57.76 -41.55
N SER A 8 4.24 -57.89 -42.85
CA SER A 8 3.24 -57.74 -43.89
C SER A 8 2.27 -58.92 -43.83
N GLY A 9 0.97 -58.63 -43.84
CA GLY A 9 -0.10 -59.64 -43.85
C GLY A 9 -1.33 -59.05 -44.53
N SER A 10 -1.39 -59.23 -45.84
CA SER A 10 -2.56 -58.93 -46.66
C SER A 10 -3.71 -59.87 -46.31
N GLN A 11 -4.91 -59.33 -46.08
CA GLN A 11 -6.16 -60.01 -46.39
C GLN A 11 -7.20 -59.00 -46.82
N GLU A 12 -7.45 -58.95 -48.13
CA GLU A 12 -8.70 -58.48 -48.70
C GLU A 12 -9.83 -59.43 -48.26
N SER A 13 -10.92 -58.85 -47.77
CA SER A 13 -12.26 -59.44 -47.82
C SER A 13 -13.26 -58.32 -47.55
N GLY A 14 -13.84 -57.79 -48.62
CA GLY A 14 -14.79 -56.69 -48.55
C GLY A 14 -16.07 -57.01 -47.81
N SER A 15 -16.75 -55.96 -47.32
CA SER A 15 -18.20 -55.92 -47.19
C SER A 15 -18.66 -54.54 -46.70
N LYS A 16 -19.31 -53.83 -47.61
CA LYS A 16 -20.47 -52.94 -47.42
C LYS A 16 -20.29 -51.68 -46.55
N ASP A 17 -20.22 -50.56 -47.27
CA ASP A 17 -20.89 -49.29 -46.99
C ASP A 17 -21.82 -49.29 -45.76
N SER A 18 -21.29 -48.97 -44.58
CA SER A 18 -22.11 -48.33 -43.55
C SER A 18 -22.01 -46.83 -43.79
N LYS A 19 -23.01 -46.30 -44.50
CA LYS A 19 -23.28 -44.87 -44.63
C LYS A 19 -23.09 -44.21 -43.27
N ASP A 20 -22.07 -43.36 -43.23
CA ASP A 20 -21.85 -42.33 -42.24
C ASP A 20 -23.08 -41.40 -42.24
N GLN A 21 -24.11 -41.74 -41.45
CA GLN A 21 -25.21 -40.85 -41.13
C GLN A 21 -24.71 -39.83 -40.09
N SER A 22 -23.82 -38.95 -40.55
CA SER A 22 -23.76 -37.62 -40.00
C SER A 22 -25.11 -36.97 -40.28
N HIS A 23 -26.03 -37.02 -39.31
CA HIS A 23 -27.28 -36.28 -39.37
C HIS A 23 -26.96 -34.79 -39.51
N ARG A 24 -26.91 -34.30 -40.74
CA ARG A 24 -26.86 -32.88 -41.06
C ARG A 24 -28.25 -32.34 -40.77
N ILE A 25 -28.41 -31.78 -39.57
CA ILE A 25 -29.67 -31.24 -39.04
C ILE A 25 -30.29 -30.19 -40.00
N PHE A 26 -29.48 -29.63 -40.92
CA PHE A 26 -29.89 -28.65 -41.92
C PHE A 26 -30.30 -29.23 -43.30
N GLU A 27 -30.34 -30.56 -43.45
CA GLU A 27 -30.76 -31.24 -44.70
C GLU A 27 -32.15 -31.90 -44.58
N ASP A 28 -32.87 -31.69 -43.47
CA ASP A 28 -34.26 -32.13 -43.33
C ASP A 28 -35.19 -31.31 -44.27
N PRO A 29 -35.97 -31.96 -45.16
CA PRO A 29 -36.86 -31.28 -46.10
C PRO A 29 -37.85 -30.30 -45.45
N ALA A 30 -38.33 -30.61 -44.23
CA ALA A 30 -39.27 -29.77 -43.50
C ALA A 30 -38.63 -28.47 -42.99
N ILE A 31 -37.32 -28.49 -42.73
CA ILE A 31 -36.55 -27.32 -42.30
C ILE A 31 -36.15 -26.47 -43.52
N SER A 32 -35.91 -27.11 -44.67
CA SER A 32 -35.55 -26.46 -45.93
C SER A 32 -36.65 -25.55 -46.51
N GLU A 33 -37.92 -25.94 -46.38
CA GLU A 33 -39.06 -25.09 -46.79
C GLU A 33 -39.25 -23.90 -45.84
N ALA A 34 -39.13 -24.11 -44.53
CA ALA A 34 -39.22 -23.04 -43.53
C ALA A 34 -38.09 -21.98 -43.67
N ILE A 35 -36.88 -22.38 -44.09
CA ILE A 35 -35.74 -21.48 -44.33
C ILE A 35 -35.99 -20.52 -45.51
N LYS A 36 -36.85 -20.88 -46.47
CA LYS A 36 -37.08 -20.05 -47.67
C LYS A 36 -38.06 -18.89 -47.45
N GLU A 37 -38.97 -19.02 -46.49
CA GLU A 37 -40.03 -18.03 -46.25
C GLU A 37 -39.69 -17.03 -45.13
N ASP A 38 -38.85 -17.42 -44.16
CA ASP A 38 -38.51 -16.55 -43.03
C ASP A 38 -37.16 -15.82 -43.27
N PRO A 39 -37.17 -14.47 -43.35
CA PRO A 39 -35.95 -13.69 -43.56
C PRO A 39 -34.88 -13.87 -42.47
N LEU A 40 -35.26 -14.25 -41.25
CA LEU A 40 -34.34 -14.54 -40.15
C LEU A 40 -33.57 -15.84 -40.40
N PHE A 41 -34.25 -16.91 -40.83
CA PHE A 41 -33.62 -18.20 -41.10
C PHE A 41 -32.75 -18.16 -42.35
N LYS A 42 -33.14 -17.37 -43.35
CA LYS A 42 -32.30 -17.10 -44.52
C LYS A 42 -30.99 -16.40 -44.12
N PHE A 43 -31.07 -15.34 -43.31
CA PHE A 43 -29.90 -14.63 -42.79
C PHE A 43 -29.00 -15.53 -41.94
N LEU A 44 -29.58 -16.31 -41.02
CA LEU A 44 -28.83 -17.25 -40.20
C LEU A 44 -28.16 -18.33 -41.07
N SER A 45 -28.83 -18.89 -42.06
CA SER A 45 -28.24 -19.90 -42.94
C SER A 45 -27.09 -19.37 -43.82
N GLU A 46 -27.13 -18.08 -44.21
CA GLU A 46 -26.09 -17.44 -45.00
C GLU A 46 -24.88 -17.02 -44.14
N TYR A 47 -25.13 -16.55 -42.91
CA TYR A 47 -24.10 -15.94 -42.06
C TYR A 47 -23.81 -16.69 -40.75
N TRP A 48 -24.30 -17.92 -40.56
CA TRP A 48 -24.18 -18.66 -39.29
C TRP A 48 -22.74 -18.75 -38.77
N LYS A 49 -21.74 -18.90 -39.65
CA LYS A 49 -20.33 -18.93 -39.25
C LYS A 49 -19.87 -17.60 -38.65
N GLN A 50 -20.28 -16.48 -39.24
CA GLN A 50 -19.93 -15.13 -38.76
C GLN A 50 -20.65 -14.83 -37.45
N VAL A 51 -21.93 -15.20 -37.35
CA VAL A 51 -22.70 -15.09 -36.10
C VAL A 51 -22.03 -15.91 -34.98
N LEU A 52 -21.62 -17.15 -35.25
CA LEU A 52 -20.90 -17.97 -34.26
C LEU A 52 -19.57 -17.35 -33.81
N VAL A 53 -18.80 -16.76 -34.73
CA VAL A 53 -17.54 -16.07 -34.37
C VAL A 53 -17.82 -14.85 -33.48
N ILE A 54 -18.84 -14.05 -33.80
CA ILE A 54 -19.23 -12.90 -32.97
C ILE A 54 -19.69 -13.36 -31.59
N VAL A 55 -20.52 -14.41 -31.51
CA VAL A 55 -20.97 -14.97 -30.24
C VAL A 55 -19.78 -15.51 -29.43
N ALA A 56 -18.88 -16.26 -30.05
CA ALA A 56 -17.68 -16.78 -29.39
C ALA A 56 -16.76 -15.64 -28.88
N ALA A 57 -16.57 -14.58 -29.67
CA ALA A 57 -15.81 -13.41 -29.27
C ALA A 57 -16.47 -12.66 -28.11
N ALA A 58 -17.80 -12.46 -28.15
CA ALA A 58 -18.55 -11.83 -27.08
C ALA A 58 -18.46 -12.64 -25.78
N VAL A 59 -18.60 -13.96 -25.87
CA VAL A 59 -18.42 -14.89 -24.74
C VAL A 59 -16.99 -14.82 -24.19
N ALA A 60 -15.97 -14.83 -25.05
CA ALA A 60 -14.57 -14.73 -24.62
C ALA A 60 -14.26 -13.39 -23.94
N ILE A 61 -14.79 -12.27 -24.46
CA ILE A 61 -14.66 -10.94 -23.84
C ILE A 61 -15.38 -10.92 -22.49
N PHE A 62 -16.59 -11.47 -22.42
CA PHE A 62 -17.36 -11.52 -21.18
C PHE A 62 -16.64 -12.34 -20.09
N TYR A 63 -16.25 -13.58 -20.39
CA TYR A 63 -15.49 -14.42 -19.46
C TYR A 63 -14.13 -13.83 -19.12
N GLY A 64 -13.43 -13.25 -20.09
CA GLY A 64 -12.14 -12.58 -19.86
C GLY A 64 -12.29 -11.39 -18.90
N ARG A 65 -13.33 -10.58 -19.07
CA ARG A 65 -13.65 -9.45 -18.19
C ARG A 65 -14.06 -9.92 -16.79
N GLU A 66 -14.88 -10.95 -16.69
CA GLU A 66 -15.32 -11.50 -15.39
C GLU A 66 -14.15 -12.13 -14.62
N ALA A 67 -13.30 -12.90 -15.30
CA ALA A 67 -12.08 -13.46 -14.72
C ALA A 67 -11.10 -12.35 -14.30
N TYR A 68 -10.90 -11.32 -15.13
CA TYR A 68 -10.08 -10.15 -14.79
C TYR A 68 -10.61 -9.42 -13.56
N ASN A 69 -11.90 -9.10 -13.52
CA ASN A 69 -12.53 -8.40 -12.39
C ASN A 69 -12.42 -9.23 -11.09
N ARG A 70 -12.63 -10.55 -11.17
CA ARG A 70 -12.49 -11.43 -10.01
C ARG A 70 -11.04 -11.48 -9.51
N ASN A 71 -10.07 -11.62 -10.40
CA ASN A 71 -8.66 -11.61 -10.03
C ASN A 71 -8.22 -10.26 -9.45
N TYR A 72 -8.73 -9.17 -10.01
CA TYR A 72 -8.47 -7.82 -9.50
C TYR A 72 -9.03 -7.64 -8.09
N LEU A 73 -10.26 -8.07 -7.81
CA LEU A 73 -10.86 -8.01 -6.49
C LEU A 73 -10.09 -8.87 -5.46
N ILE A 74 -9.68 -10.08 -5.85
CA ILE A 74 -8.87 -10.96 -4.99
C ILE A 74 -7.51 -10.31 -4.70
N ALA A 75 -6.84 -9.76 -5.70
CA ALA A 75 -5.57 -9.05 -5.52
C ALA A 75 -5.73 -7.80 -4.62
N MET A 76 -6.83 -7.07 -4.77
CA MET A 76 -7.16 -5.93 -3.91
C MET A 76 -7.40 -6.33 -2.46
N GLN A 77 -8.13 -7.43 -2.23
CA GLN A 77 -8.36 -7.97 -0.90
C GLN A 77 -7.05 -8.42 -0.25
N HIS A 78 -6.21 -9.17 -0.98
CA HIS A 78 -4.90 -9.58 -0.48
C HIS A 78 -4.00 -8.40 -0.14
N GLY A 79 -3.96 -7.36 -0.98
CA GLY A 79 -3.20 -6.14 -0.68
C GLY A 79 -3.75 -5.40 0.55
N GLY A 80 -5.08 -5.41 0.74
CA GLY A 80 -5.74 -4.84 1.91
C GLY A 80 -5.38 -5.58 3.20
N ASP A 81 -5.40 -6.92 3.17
CA ASP A 81 -5.03 -7.77 4.32
C ASP A 81 -3.54 -7.61 4.67
N GLN A 82 -2.67 -7.50 3.65
CA GLN A 82 -1.25 -7.21 3.84
C GLN A 82 -1.03 -5.84 4.47
N LEU A 83 -1.76 -4.81 4.01
CA LEU A 83 -1.70 -3.47 4.60
C LEU A 83 -2.18 -3.46 6.07
N ALA A 84 -3.28 -4.16 6.37
CA ALA A 84 -3.80 -4.27 7.73
C ALA A 84 -2.76 -4.92 8.65
N THR A 85 -2.10 -5.98 8.18
CA THR A 85 -1.01 -6.64 8.89
C THR A 85 0.17 -5.71 9.07
N LEU A 86 0.67 -5.08 8.00
CA LEU A 86 1.78 -4.12 8.06
C LEU A 86 1.53 -2.99 9.07
N ARG A 87 0.31 -2.43 9.08
CA ARG A 87 -0.08 -1.38 10.04
C ARG A 87 0.02 -1.85 11.48
N LYS A 88 -0.46 -3.07 11.77
CA LYS A 88 -0.37 -3.65 13.11
C LYS A 88 1.08 -3.87 13.51
N GLU A 89 1.87 -4.50 12.65
CA GLU A 89 3.27 -4.81 12.92
C GLU A 89 4.11 -3.54 13.10
N TYR A 90 3.83 -2.50 12.31
CA TYR A 90 4.46 -1.19 12.46
C TYR A 90 4.06 -0.48 13.77
N ALA A 91 2.79 -0.55 14.18
CA ALA A 91 2.37 0.02 15.46
C ALA A 91 3.04 -0.69 16.65
N GLU A 92 3.22 -2.02 16.57
CA GLU A 92 3.99 -2.77 17.56
C GLU A 92 5.47 -2.37 17.55
N TYR A 93 6.06 -2.14 16.37
CA TYR A 93 7.43 -1.64 16.24
C TYR A 93 7.59 -0.25 16.88
N GLU A 94 6.67 0.69 16.63
CA GLU A 94 6.68 2.01 17.30
C GLU A 94 6.52 1.89 18.82
N GLY A 95 5.67 0.98 19.30
CA GLY A 95 5.54 0.69 20.72
C GLY A 95 6.86 0.21 21.35
N MET A 96 7.58 -0.67 20.65
CA MET A 96 8.90 -1.15 21.12
C MET A 96 9.96 -0.04 21.09
N LEU A 97 9.92 0.87 20.11
CA LEU A 97 10.82 2.04 20.08
C LEU A 97 10.59 2.93 21.31
N ALA A 98 9.34 3.22 21.65
CA ALA A 98 8.98 4.01 22.83
C ALA A 98 9.40 3.30 24.14
N GLU A 99 9.19 1.98 24.23
CA GLU A 99 9.64 1.18 25.37
C GLU A 99 11.18 1.21 25.51
N LEU A 100 11.90 1.13 24.39
CA LEU A 100 13.36 1.19 24.38
C LEU A 100 13.88 2.54 24.86
N GLU A 101 13.25 3.64 24.45
CA GLU A 101 13.61 4.99 24.88
C GLU A 101 13.37 5.21 26.38
N ASP A 102 12.22 4.75 26.90
CA ASP A 102 11.91 4.78 28.33
C ASP A 102 12.90 3.92 29.15
N LEU A 103 13.23 2.72 28.67
CA LEU A 103 14.18 1.84 29.34
C LEU A 103 15.60 2.42 29.33
N LYS A 104 16.05 3.00 28.20
CA LYS A 104 17.34 3.72 28.10
C LYS A 104 17.40 4.86 29.11
N THR A 105 16.34 5.65 29.21
CA THR A 105 16.24 6.75 30.18
C THR A 105 16.30 6.25 31.63
N LYS A 106 15.61 5.15 31.95
CA LYS A 106 15.66 4.50 33.28
C LYS A 106 17.06 4.02 33.63
N VAL A 107 17.73 3.31 32.71
CA VAL A 107 19.10 2.80 32.93
C VAL A 107 20.10 3.95 33.13
N GLN A 108 20.02 5.02 32.31
CA GLN A 108 20.87 6.21 32.47
C GLN A 108 20.64 6.92 33.82
N ASN A 109 19.37 7.10 34.22
CA ASN A 109 19.02 7.72 35.50
C ASN A 109 19.46 6.89 36.71
N GLN A 110 19.45 5.55 36.61
CA GLN A 110 19.97 4.67 37.65
C GLN A 110 21.50 4.70 37.73
N ALA A 111 22.19 4.83 36.60
CA ALA A 111 23.65 4.99 36.55
C ALA A 111 24.10 6.32 37.18
N GLY A 112 23.43 7.43 36.84
CA GLY A 112 23.73 8.76 37.40
C GLY A 112 23.45 8.90 38.91
N LYS A 113 22.57 8.07 39.48
CA LYS A 113 22.29 8.03 40.94
C LYS A 113 23.29 7.20 41.74
N LYS A 114 24.24 6.49 41.11
CA LYS A 114 25.27 5.70 41.82
C LYS A 114 26.45 6.56 42.33
N ASP A 115 26.55 7.84 41.96
CA ASP A 115 27.61 8.75 42.43
C ASP A 115 27.27 9.56 43.69
N ALA A 116 26.06 9.40 44.25
CA ALA A 116 25.67 10.08 45.49
C ALA A 116 25.25 9.08 46.57
N LYS A 117 26.23 8.61 47.35
CA LYS A 117 26.11 7.90 48.65
C LYS A 117 25.27 6.60 48.67
N ALA A 118 25.98 5.51 48.97
CA ALA A 118 25.50 4.22 49.49
C ALA A 118 24.80 3.27 48.50
N LEU A 119 25.39 2.07 48.33
CA LEU A 119 24.77 0.80 48.74
C LEU A 119 25.77 -0.33 48.49
N LYS A 120 26.33 -0.89 49.57
CA LYS A 120 27.32 -1.97 49.47
C LYS A 120 26.72 -3.38 49.40
N ASP A 121 25.41 -3.60 49.59
CA ASP A 121 24.93 -4.99 49.78
C ASP A 121 23.69 -5.47 48.99
N LYS A 122 23.04 -4.69 48.09
CA LYS A 122 21.84 -5.21 47.35
C LYS A 122 21.58 -4.65 45.93
N LYS A 123 22.55 -4.08 45.23
CA LYS A 123 22.31 -3.28 43.99
C LYS A 123 22.99 -3.75 42.69
N SER A 124 23.48 -4.99 42.62
CA SER A 124 24.04 -5.55 41.38
C SER A 124 23.03 -6.35 40.53
N GLU A 125 21.93 -6.84 41.11
CA GLU A 125 20.94 -7.64 40.37
C GLU A 125 20.02 -6.79 39.47
N GLY A 126 19.46 -5.68 39.98
CA GLY A 126 18.54 -4.85 39.20
C GLY A 126 19.17 -4.17 37.97
N THR A 127 20.45 -3.78 38.05
CA THR A 127 21.16 -3.19 36.89
C THR A 127 21.50 -4.26 35.83
N SER A 128 21.73 -5.51 36.24
CA SER A 128 21.97 -6.63 35.32
C SER A 128 20.68 -7.07 34.61
N GLU A 129 19.55 -7.06 35.31
CA GLU A 129 18.24 -7.40 34.73
C GLU A 129 17.76 -6.34 33.73
N ASP A 130 17.87 -5.05 34.06
CA ASP A 130 17.49 -3.96 33.14
C ASP A 130 18.39 -3.91 31.90
N GLN A 131 19.70 -4.20 32.05
CA GLN A 131 20.62 -4.32 30.91
C GLN A 131 20.31 -5.53 30.01
N LYS A 132 19.94 -6.67 30.61
CA LYS A 132 19.48 -7.84 29.84
C LYS A 132 18.18 -7.55 29.09
N LYS A 133 17.20 -6.93 29.76
CA LYS A 133 15.95 -6.48 29.13
C LYS A 133 16.21 -5.52 27.96
N LEU A 134 17.17 -4.61 28.11
CA LEU A 134 17.56 -3.68 27.05
C LEU A 134 18.17 -4.40 25.85
N ALA A 135 19.11 -5.32 26.08
CA ALA A 135 19.71 -6.12 25.01
C ALA A 135 18.67 -7.02 24.30
N ASP A 136 17.77 -7.65 25.06
CA ASP A 136 16.70 -8.48 24.52
C ASP A 136 15.70 -7.65 23.70
N LEU A 137 15.36 -6.44 24.18
CA LEU A 137 14.47 -5.51 23.47
C LEU A 137 15.12 -4.99 22.19
N GLU A 138 16.40 -4.62 22.21
CA GLU A 138 17.14 -4.20 21.02
C GLU A 138 17.18 -5.31 19.96
N LYS A 139 17.38 -6.56 20.37
CA LYS A 139 17.30 -7.71 19.46
C LYS A 139 15.91 -7.87 18.86
N ARG A 140 14.86 -7.88 19.70
CA ARG A 140 13.47 -8.00 19.24
C ARG A 140 13.08 -6.86 18.31
N LEU A 141 13.57 -5.65 18.57
CA LEU A 141 13.32 -4.46 17.76
C LEU A 141 13.98 -4.59 16.39
N LYS A 142 15.19 -5.15 16.31
CA LYS A 142 15.84 -5.46 15.04
C LYS A 142 15.04 -6.48 14.23
N ASP A 143 14.64 -7.59 14.85
CA ASP A 143 13.85 -8.64 14.18
C ASP A 143 12.51 -8.06 13.68
N LYS A 144 11.85 -7.24 14.50
CA LYS A 144 10.59 -6.57 14.15
C LYS A 144 10.77 -5.56 13.01
N ARG A 145 11.86 -4.79 13.04
CA ARG A 145 12.23 -3.86 11.96
C ARG A 145 12.37 -4.59 10.63
N GLU A 146 13.10 -5.71 10.61
CA GLU A 146 13.28 -6.52 9.41
C GLU A 146 11.94 -7.05 8.89
N GLN A 147 11.08 -7.55 9.77
CA GLN A 147 9.73 -8.00 9.42
C GLN A 147 8.87 -6.88 8.80
N VAL A 148 8.89 -5.67 9.38
CA VAL A 148 8.16 -4.50 8.83
C VAL A 148 8.68 -4.14 7.44
N LEU A 149 10.00 -4.13 7.24
CA LEU A 149 10.61 -3.82 5.94
C LEU A 149 10.28 -4.88 4.88
N GLU A 150 10.26 -6.16 5.27
CA GLU A 150 9.87 -7.27 4.40
C GLU A 150 8.41 -7.13 3.96
N MET A 151 7.49 -6.89 4.90
CA MET A 151 6.07 -6.67 4.62
C MET A 151 5.82 -5.45 3.75
N ALA A 152 6.53 -4.33 4.02
CA ALA A 152 6.48 -3.16 3.17
C ALA A 152 7.02 -3.45 1.76
N GLY A 153 8.02 -4.34 1.64
CA GLY A 153 8.53 -4.85 0.37
C GLY A 153 7.50 -5.68 -0.41
N TYR A 154 6.74 -6.55 0.25
CA TYR A 154 5.64 -7.29 -0.39
C TYR A 154 4.52 -6.35 -0.86
N LEU A 155 4.21 -5.33 -0.06
CA LEU A 155 3.21 -4.33 -0.41
C LEU A 155 3.65 -3.48 -1.62
N GLU A 156 4.96 -3.22 -1.76
CA GLU A 156 5.55 -2.59 -2.95
C GLU A 156 5.40 -3.37 -4.24
N GLN A 157 5.31 -4.69 -4.15
CA GLN A 157 5.13 -5.59 -5.29
C GLN A 157 3.64 -5.85 -5.60
N SER A 158 2.74 -5.26 -4.83
CA SER A 158 1.29 -5.45 -4.97
C SER A 158 0.67 -4.51 -6.00
N HIS A 159 -0.62 -4.71 -6.30
CA HIS A 159 -1.36 -3.87 -7.24
C HIS A 159 -1.55 -2.45 -6.69
N PRO A 160 -1.70 -1.41 -7.53
CA PRO A 160 -2.03 -0.07 -7.06
C PRO A 160 -3.28 -0.07 -6.16
N PRO A 161 -3.31 0.75 -5.09
CA PRO A 161 -2.34 1.82 -4.77
C PRO A 161 -1.23 1.40 -3.78
N TYR A 162 -1.19 0.12 -3.39
CA TYR A 162 -0.34 -0.41 -2.33
C TYR A 162 1.16 -0.11 -2.45
N PRO A 163 1.76 -0.01 -3.67
CA PRO A 163 3.18 0.27 -3.77
C PRO A 163 3.63 1.60 -3.18
N GLN A 164 2.77 2.62 -3.23
CA GLN A 164 3.09 3.91 -2.64
C GLN A 164 3.08 3.84 -1.10
N ILE A 165 2.17 3.05 -0.55
CA ILE A 165 2.06 2.84 0.90
C ILE A 165 3.29 2.12 1.42
N GLY A 166 3.74 1.05 0.75
CA GLY A 166 4.95 0.31 1.12
C GLY A 166 6.18 1.23 1.21
N LYS A 167 6.38 2.11 0.21
CA LYS A 167 7.47 3.10 0.22
C LYS A 167 7.41 4.05 1.42
N ILE A 168 6.21 4.53 1.76
CA ILE A 168 6.02 5.42 2.92
C ILE A 168 6.38 4.69 4.22
N TYR A 169 5.98 3.43 4.40
CA TYR A 169 6.35 2.65 5.58
C TYR A 169 7.87 2.39 5.67
N LYS A 170 8.54 2.10 4.54
CA LYS A 170 10.01 2.00 4.55
C LYS A 170 10.67 3.33 4.92
N ALA A 171 10.13 4.45 4.45
CA ALA A 171 10.64 5.78 4.79
C ALA A 171 10.43 6.08 6.28
N LEU A 172 9.30 5.66 6.87
CA LEU A 172 9.05 5.77 8.30
C LEU A 172 10.04 4.94 9.15
N VAL A 173 10.43 3.75 8.69
CA VAL A 173 11.51 2.98 9.34
C VAL A 173 12.85 3.71 9.20
N ALA A 174 13.19 4.21 8.00
CA ALA A 174 14.42 4.97 7.78
C ALA A 174 14.50 6.25 8.66
N ARG A 175 13.36 6.90 8.92
CA ARG A 175 13.24 8.01 9.88
C ARG A 175 13.69 7.59 11.27
N HIS A 176 13.13 6.48 11.79
CA HIS A 176 13.45 5.97 13.13
C HIS A 176 14.91 5.50 13.25
N ASP A 177 15.49 5.03 12.16
CA ASP A 177 16.92 4.70 12.08
C ASP A 177 17.83 5.95 11.98
N GLY A 178 17.27 7.15 11.86
CA GLY A 178 18.02 8.40 11.65
C GLY A 178 18.66 8.51 10.25
N ASN A 179 18.26 7.66 9.30
CA ASN A 179 18.83 7.62 7.95
C ASN A 179 18.06 8.58 7.01
N LEU A 180 18.33 9.88 7.14
CA LEU A 180 17.68 10.92 6.35
C LEU A 180 17.92 10.79 4.84
N GLU A 181 19.09 10.31 4.42
CA GLU A 181 19.41 10.13 3.00
C GLU A 181 18.56 9.02 2.37
N GLN A 182 18.41 7.88 3.05
CA GLN A 182 17.51 6.81 2.60
C GLN A 182 16.05 7.27 2.60
N LEU A 183 15.64 8.05 3.61
CA LEU A 183 14.30 8.62 3.67
C LEU A 183 14.01 9.52 2.47
N LYS A 184 14.92 10.45 2.15
CA LYS A 184 14.80 11.33 0.98
C LYS A 184 14.75 10.53 -0.32
N ALA A 185 15.56 9.48 -0.45
CA ALA A 185 15.56 8.62 -1.63
C ALA A 185 14.23 7.88 -1.82
N LEU A 186 13.64 7.35 -0.74
CA LEU A 186 12.35 6.66 -0.78
C LEU A 186 11.18 7.61 -1.10
N LEU A 187 11.25 8.84 -0.59
CA LEU A 187 10.17 9.82 -0.74
C LEU A 187 10.33 10.78 -1.92
N GLY A 188 11.51 10.84 -2.54
CA GLY A 188 11.82 11.80 -3.62
C GLY A 188 10.98 11.62 -4.89
N GLY A 189 10.35 10.46 -5.07
CA GLY A 189 9.41 10.21 -6.18
C GLY A 189 8.01 10.81 -5.98
N PHE A 190 7.71 11.36 -4.80
CA PHE A 190 6.43 11.98 -4.50
C PHE A 190 6.52 13.51 -4.69
N ASN A 191 5.76 14.04 -5.66
CA ASN A 191 5.68 15.47 -5.89
C ASN A 191 4.22 15.94 -5.84
N TRP A 192 3.74 16.24 -4.63
CA TRP A 192 2.34 16.59 -4.41
C TRP A 192 1.94 17.91 -5.07
N GLN A 193 2.87 18.85 -5.26
CA GLN A 193 2.59 20.12 -5.94
C GLN A 193 2.32 19.92 -7.45
N GLN A 194 2.85 18.85 -8.04
CA GLN A 194 2.63 18.51 -9.45
C GLN A 194 1.52 17.47 -9.65
N THR A 195 1.06 16.81 -8.58
CA THR A 195 -0.05 15.87 -8.65
C THR A 195 -1.37 16.64 -8.65
N PRO A 196 -2.27 16.45 -9.64
CA PRO A 196 -3.59 17.08 -9.66
C PRO A 196 -4.41 16.78 -8.40
N GLU A 197 -5.33 17.69 -8.04
CA GLU A 197 -6.16 17.51 -6.83
C GLU A 197 -7.17 16.36 -6.96
N ASP A 198 -7.58 16.03 -8.19
CA ASP A 198 -8.50 14.94 -8.51
C ASP A 198 -7.81 13.57 -8.67
N ASP A 199 -6.47 13.53 -8.67
CA ASP A 199 -5.71 12.30 -8.76
C ASP A 199 -5.58 11.64 -7.38
N PRO A 200 -6.04 10.38 -7.18
CA PRO A 200 -5.85 9.64 -5.94
C PRO A 200 -4.39 9.55 -5.46
N ALA A 201 -3.42 9.67 -6.38
CA ALA A 201 -2.00 9.72 -6.03
C ALA A 201 -1.64 10.91 -5.13
N ARG A 202 -2.45 11.98 -5.14
CA ARG A 202 -2.26 13.19 -4.34
C ARG A 202 -2.25 12.88 -2.84
N PHE A 203 -3.10 11.96 -2.40
CA PHE A 203 -3.13 11.51 -1.01
C PHE A 203 -1.77 10.98 -0.55
N TYR A 204 -1.15 10.10 -1.33
CA TYR A 204 0.14 9.52 -0.99
C TYR A 204 1.26 10.55 -1.08
N ALA A 205 1.22 11.42 -2.06
CA ALA A 205 2.23 12.46 -2.25
C ALA A 205 2.23 13.48 -1.10
N GLU A 206 1.05 13.91 -0.63
CA GLU A 206 0.94 14.80 0.51
C GLU A 206 1.40 14.15 1.82
N ASN A 207 1.04 12.88 2.05
CA ASN A 207 1.49 12.13 3.22
C ASN A 207 3.01 11.90 3.20
N ALA A 208 3.59 11.59 2.03
CA ALA A 208 5.03 11.50 1.86
C ALA A 208 5.73 12.83 2.22
N ALA A 209 5.20 13.96 1.75
CA ALA A 209 5.73 15.27 2.08
C ALA A 209 5.60 15.60 3.57
N LEU A 210 4.50 15.20 4.22
CA LEU A 210 4.33 15.35 5.67
C LEU A 210 5.37 14.54 6.45
N VAL A 211 5.60 13.28 6.06
CA VAL A 211 6.62 12.41 6.68
C VAL A 211 8.01 13.01 6.50
N LEU A 212 8.35 13.45 5.28
CA LEU A 212 9.61 14.14 5.00
C LEU A 212 9.78 15.36 5.91
N ALA A 213 8.79 16.26 5.94
CA ALA A 213 8.87 17.48 6.72
C ALA A 213 9.06 17.19 8.21
N ARG A 214 8.27 16.27 8.80
CA ARG A 214 8.42 15.85 10.20
C ARG A 214 9.77 15.24 10.53
N SER A 215 10.43 14.61 9.56
CA SER A 215 11.75 14.02 9.73
C SER A 215 12.87 15.06 9.68
N LEU A 216 12.62 16.21 9.07
CA LEU A 216 13.56 17.32 8.95
C LEU A 216 13.45 18.33 10.10
N VAL A 217 12.41 18.25 10.95
CA VAL A 217 12.19 19.18 12.07
C VAL A 217 13.32 19.13 13.10
N ASP A 218 13.85 17.95 13.37
CA ASP A 218 14.84 17.75 14.43
C ASP A 218 16.27 18.17 14.01
N ASP A 219 16.49 18.41 12.72
CA ASP A 219 17.76 18.87 12.17
C ASP A 219 17.78 20.40 12.00
N LYS A 220 18.75 21.07 12.62
CA LYS A 220 18.87 22.53 12.59
C LYS A 220 19.09 23.08 11.18
N GLU A 221 19.84 22.35 10.35
CA GLU A 221 20.12 22.79 8.97
C GLU A 221 18.86 22.68 8.10
N SER A 222 18.07 21.62 8.30
CA SER A 222 16.85 21.33 7.54
C SER A 222 15.57 21.94 8.13
N TYR A 223 15.61 22.55 9.31
CA TYR A 223 14.43 23.09 10.00
C TYR A 223 13.62 24.09 9.15
N SER A 224 14.31 25.00 8.46
CA SER A 224 13.67 25.98 7.57
C SER A 224 12.93 25.31 6.40
N GLN A 225 13.53 24.26 5.83
CA GLN A 225 12.92 23.44 4.79
C GLN A 225 11.71 22.69 5.33
N ALA A 226 11.82 22.09 6.53
CA ALA A 226 10.72 21.41 7.21
C ALA A 226 9.51 22.33 7.40
N ARG A 227 9.73 23.52 7.95
CA ARG A 227 8.69 24.54 8.13
C ARG A 227 8.04 24.94 6.80
N SER A 228 8.86 25.18 5.76
CA SER A 228 8.35 25.55 4.43
C SER A 228 7.43 24.47 3.84
N ILE A 229 7.80 23.19 3.96
CA ILE A 229 6.96 22.08 3.49
C ILE A 229 5.67 22.01 4.31
N LEU A 230 5.74 22.08 5.65
CA LEU A 230 4.56 22.05 6.52
C LEU A 230 3.60 23.20 6.25
N LYS A 231 4.13 24.41 6.06
CA LYS A 231 3.33 25.59 5.71
C LYS A 231 2.62 25.39 4.37
N ASN A 232 3.32 24.96 3.33
CA ASN A 232 2.71 24.73 2.03
C ASN A 232 1.63 23.63 2.10
N LEU A 233 1.85 22.56 2.88
CA LEU A 233 0.84 21.53 3.11
C LEU A 233 -0.36 22.05 3.89
N ALA A 234 -0.15 22.88 4.92
CA ALA A 234 -1.25 23.50 5.67
C ALA A 234 -2.10 24.41 4.77
N GLU A 235 -1.45 25.22 3.92
CA GLU A 235 -2.13 26.18 3.05
C GLU A 235 -2.78 25.54 1.83
N LYS A 236 -2.16 24.52 1.21
CA LYS A 236 -2.59 24.00 -0.11
C LYS A 236 -2.86 22.50 -0.14
N GLY A 237 -2.56 21.80 0.96
CA GLY A 237 -2.85 20.37 1.07
C GLY A 237 -4.36 20.13 1.13
N LEU A 238 -4.76 18.98 0.62
CA LEU A 238 -6.13 18.47 0.72
C LEU A 238 -6.25 17.45 1.86
N TYR A 239 -5.29 16.54 1.94
CA TYR A 239 -5.32 15.37 2.84
C TYR A 239 -4.39 15.53 4.05
N ALA A 240 -3.24 16.19 3.87
CA ALA A 240 -2.25 16.36 4.93
C ALA A 240 -2.30 17.75 5.59
N ALA A 241 -3.27 18.60 5.24
CA ALA A 241 -3.30 20.01 5.67
C ALA A 241 -3.43 20.17 7.20
N VAL A 242 -4.42 19.52 7.81
CA VAL A 242 -4.61 19.53 9.27
C VAL A 242 -3.40 18.99 10.03
N PRO A 243 -2.91 17.76 9.77
CA PRO A 243 -1.74 17.26 10.48
C PRO A 243 -0.47 18.09 10.20
N ALA A 244 -0.34 18.72 9.04
CA ALA A 244 0.76 19.66 8.76
C ALA A 244 0.66 20.93 9.59
N ALA A 245 -0.50 21.57 9.65
CA ALA A 245 -0.72 22.78 10.45
C ALA A 245 -0.55 22.52 11.95
N LEU A 246 -1.06 21.39 12.45
CA LEU A 246 -0.84 20.98 13.84
C LEU A 246 0.64 20.72 14.13
N THR A 247 1.38 20.16 13.17
CA THR A 247 2.84 19.99 13.33
C THR A 247 3.52 21.36 13.34
N LEU A 248 3.16 22.26 12.42
CA LEU A 248 3.70 23.61 12.35
C LEU A 248 3.48 24.38 13.66
N ALA A 249 2.29 24.28 14.25
CA ALA A 249 1.97 24.86 15.55
C ALA A 249 2.87 24.33 16.67
N ARG A 250 3.04 23.00 16.75
CA ARG A 250 3.82 22.35 17.82
C ARG A 250 5.32 22.64 17.76
N ILE A 251 5.86 22.88 16.55
CA ILE A 251 7.28 23.15 16.37
C ILE A 251 7.60 24.65 16.40
N SER A 252 6.60 25.53 16.48
CA SER A 252 6.77 26.98 16.46
C SER A 252 7.24 27.49 17.82
N ALA A 253 8.40 28.14 17.84
CA ALA A 253 9.06 28.61 19.03
C ALA A 253 8.92 30.14 19.22
N THR A 254 9.02 30.91 18.13
CA THR A 254 8.94 32.39 18.20
C THR A 254 7.50 32.90 18.10
N ASP A 255 7.28 34.15 18.49
CA ASP A 255 5.94 34.76 18.43
C ASP A 255 5.46 34.93 16.98
N GLU A 256 6.37 35.22 16.05
CA GLU A 256 6.09 35.27 14.62
C GLU A 256 5.67 33.90 14.08
N GLU A 257 6.39 32.85 14.47
CA GLU A 257 6.09 31.48 14.06
C GLU A 257 4.75 30.99 14.61
N LYS A 258 4.44 31.33 15.87
CA LYS A 258 3.15 31.02 16.51
C LYS A 258 2.01 31.77 15.85
N ALA A 259 2.20 33.06 15.50
CA ALA A 259 1.21 33.83 14.78
C ALA A 259 0.93 33.24 13.39
N GLU A 260 1.97 32.83 12.66
CA GLU A 260 1.85 32.14 11.39
C GLU A 260 1.08 30.81 11.52
N ALA A 261 1.44 29.97 12.48
CA ALA A 261 0.75 28.70 12.72
C ALA A 261 -0.71 28.92 13.12
N ARG A 262 -0.98 29.94 13.94
CA ARG A 262 -2.33 30.33 14.33
C ARG A 262 -3.18 30.73 13.13
N MET A 263 -2.66 31.57 12.23
CA MET A 263 -3.39 31.95 11.01
C MET A 263 -3.70 30.73 10.14
N ALA A 264 -2.75 29.80 9.99
CA ALA A 264 -2.96 28.58 9.23
C ALA A 264 -4.08 27.70 9.83
N LEU A 265 -4.12 27.55 11.16
CA LEU A 265 -5.18 26.81 11.86
C LEU A 265 -6.54 27.51 11.74
N GLU A 266 -6.59 28.85 11.87
CA GLU A 266 -7.82 29.63 11.70
C GLU A 266 -8.37 29.58 10.26
N ASP A 267 -7.50 29.56 9.24
CA ASP A 267 -7.89 29.34 7.84
C ASP A 267 -8.46 27.94 7.61
N LEU A 268 -7.81 26.92 8.18
CA LEU A 268 -8.26 25.54 8.07
C LEU A 268 -9.63 25.30 8.69
N ILE A 269 -9.96 25.93 9.83
CA ILE A 269 -11.30 25.87 10.42
C ILE A 269 -12.37 26.37 9.42
N LYS A 270 -12.07 27.39 8.62
CA LYS A 270 -13.01 27.93 7.63
C LYS A 270 -13.17 27.01 6.43
N ARG A 271 -12.08 26.37 5.99
CA ARG A 271 -12.06 25.48 4.82
C ARG A 271 -12.54 24.06 5.10
N GLN A 272 -12.29 23.56 6.32
CA GLN A 272 -12.57 22.20 6.77
C GLN A 272 -13.25 22.23 8.14
N PRO A 273 -14.50 22.76 8.22
CA PRO A 273 -15.22 22.91 9.49
C PRO A 273 -15.47 21.57 10.20
N GLU A 274 -15.47 20.46 9.47
CA GLU A 274 -15.57 19.11 10.02
C GLU A 274 -14.36 18.67 10.85
N GLN A 275 -13.22 19.36 10.73
CA GLN A 275 -11.98 19.05 11.45
C GLN A 275 -11.74 19.96 12.68
N VAL A 276 -12.70 20.82 13.03
CA VAL A 276 -12.57 21.82 14.11
C VAL A 276 -12.16 21.20 15.44
N GLU A 277 -12.75 20.06 15.81
CA GLU A 277 -12.44 19.37 17.08
C GLU A 277 -10.96 18.95 17.19
N LEU A 278 -10.29 18.68 16.06
CA LEU A 278 -8.86 18.36 16.05
C LEU A 278 -7.98 19.61 16.13
N ILE A 279 -8.49 20.77 15.71
CA ILE A 279 -7.73 22.02 15.57
C ILE A 279 -7.82 22.89 16.84
N GLU A 280 -9.02 23.02 17.43
CA GLU A 280 -9.26 23.92 18.57
C GLU A 280 -8.32 23.71 19.76
N PRO A 281 -8.00 22.47 20.18
CA PRO A 281 -7.09 22.26 21.31
C PRO A 281 -5.71 22.87 21.09
N GLU A 282 -5.21 22.84 19.86
CA GLU A 282 -3.91 23.40 19.52
C GLU A 282 -4.00 24.92 19.33
N LEU A 283 -5.08 25.41 18.72
CA LEU A 283 -5.34 26.84 18.55
C LEU A 283 -5.41 27.57 19.90
N ASN A 284 -6.02 26.95 20.92
CA ASN A 284 -6.13 27.51 22.26
C ASN A 284 -4.78 27.60 22.99
N LYS A 285 -3.78 26.75 22.64
CA LYS A 285 -2.42 26.85 23.20
C LYS A 285 -1.59 27.98 22.59
N LEU A 286 -1.98 28.46 21.41
CA LEU A 286 -1.32 29.55 20.67
C LEU A 286 -1.91 30.94 20.99
N ARG A 287 -2.95 31.01 21.83
CA ARG A 287 -3.56 32.25 22.30
C ARG A 287 -2.94 32.70 23.61
#